data_AF-A0A969QR15-F1
#
_entry.id   AF-A0A969QR15-F1
#
_cell.length_a   1.000
_cell.length_b   1.000
_cell.length_c   1.000
_cell.angle_alpha   90.00
_cell.angle_beta   90.00
_cell.angle_gamma   90.00
#
_symmetry.space_group_name_H-M   'P 1'
#
loop_
_entity.id
_entity.type
_entity.pdbx_description
1 polymer ?
#
loop_
_entity_poly.entity_id
_entity_poly.type
_entity_poly.pdbx_seq_one_letter_code
_entity_poly.pdbx_strand_id
1 'polypeptide(L)'
;MRFRVFHDSSRHRFVWLFIVLLCAITVVALLTRDGKRQTPSWGRHHESPFVPEDSHESIPANSKAVALPLKVRDLVSIPNGEASGLRFICYNVENWLSMDRYVDQKSLKDAPKPESERQAVISILARHAPDVIGLSEIGQPADLAEIQQRLKNSWSRFSLLPLHRRF
;
A
#
# COMPACT_ATOMS: atom_id res chain seq x y z
N MET A 1 22.48 74.02 -20.82
CA MET A 1 21.65 72.87 -20.40
C MET A 1 22.31 71.57 -20.86
N ARG A 2 22.72 70.70 -19.93
CA ARG A 2 22.88 69.24 -20.13
C ARG A 2 23.25 68.59 -18.78
N PHE A 3 22.27 68.02 -18.10
CA PHE A 3 22.52 67.10 -16.98
C PHE A 3 22.58 65.68 -17.54
N ARG A 4 23.72 65.00 -17.33
CA ARG A 4 23.82 63.54 -17.56
C ARG A 4 23.27 62.84 -16.33
N VAL A 5 22.20 62.07 -16.51
CA VAL A 5 21.72 61.11 -15.51
C VAL A 5 22.60 59.86 -15.64
N PHE A 6 23.40 59.59 -14.62
CA PHE A 6 24.29 58.43 -14.55
C PHE A 6 23.96 57.64 -13.28
N HIS A 7 22.90 56.84 -13.34
CA HIS A 7 22.67 55.76 -12.38
C HIS A 7 21.44 54.97 -12.84
N ASP A 8 21.61 53.73 -13.30
CA ASP A 8 20.80 52.57 -12.86
C ASP A 8 21.18 51.25 -13.58
N SER A 9 22.47 50.89 -13.64
CA SER A 9 22.86 49.55 -14.16
C SER A 9 23.15 48.55 -13.04
N SER A 10 23.57 49.05 -11.87
CA SER A 10 24.03 48.22 -10.76
C SER A 10 22.88 47.50 -10.05
N ARG A 11 21.70 48.11 -9.94
CA ARG A 11 20.55 47.51 -9.24
C ARG A 11 19.98 46.31 -9.99
N HIS A 12 19.89 46.40 -11.31
CA HIS A 12 19.46 45.28 -12.15
C HIS A 12 20.43 44.09 -12.09
N ARG A 13 21.74 44.34 -12.03
CA ARG A 13 22.74 43.27 -11.89
C ARG A 13 22.63 42.57 -10.54
N PHE A 14 22.40 43.31 -9.45
CA PHE A 14 22.18 42.72 -8.12
C PHE A 14 20.91 41.89 -8.05
N VAL A 15 19.80 42.37 -8.61
CA VAL A 15 18.53 41.62 -8.64
C VAL A 15 18.69 40.33 -9.46
N TRP A 16 19.37 40.39 -10.60
CA TRP A 16 19.59 39.23 -11.46
C TRP A 16 20.49 38.18 -10.79
N LEU A 17 21.57 38.60 -10.14
CA LEU A 17 22.44 37.70 -9.35
C LEU A 17 21.69 37.05 -8.18
N PHE A 18 20.82 37.80 -7.51
CA PHE A 18 20.02 37.27 -6.41
C PHE A 18 19.02 36.21 -6.88
N ILE A 19 18.36 36.44 -8.02
CA ILE A 19 17.44 35.46 -8.63
C ILE A 19 18.19 34.17 -9.03
N VAL A 20 19.35 34.30 -9.68
CA VAL A 20 20.16 33.12 -10.09
C VAL A 20 20.63 32.33 -8.88
N LEU A 21 21.05 33.00 -7.81
CA LEU A 21 21.45 32.36 -6.55
C LEU A 21 20.28 31.60 -5.91
N LEU A 22 19.09 32.21 -5.87
CA LEU A 22 17.89 31.60 -5.32
C LEU A 22 17.46 30.36 -6.12
N CYS A 23 17.55 30.41 -7.45
CA CYS A 23 17.33 29.26 -8.33
C CYS A 23 18.37 28.14 -8.12
N ALA A 24 19.65 28.48 -7.91
CA ALA A 24 20.68 27.49 -7.66
C ALA A 24 20.45 26.75 -6.32
N ILE A 25 20.08 27.49 -5.27
CA ILE A 25 19.80 26.91 -3.95
C ILE A 25 18.59 25.97 -3.99
N THR A 26 17.51 26.33 -4.71
CA THR A 26 16.33 25.46 -4.83
C THR A 26 16.63 24.18 -5.60
N VAL A 27 17.42 24.24 -6.67
CA VAL A 27 17.85 23.04 -7.42
C VAL A 27 18.69 22.11 -6.54
N VAL A 28 19.65 22.65 -5.77
CA VAL A 28 20.46 21.83 -4.84
C VAL A 28 19.59 21.19 -3.76
N ALA A 29 18.65 21.93 -3.17
CA ALA A 29 17.75 21.40 -2.13
C ALA A 29 16.81 20.29 -2.64
N LEU A 30 16.42 20.34 -3.92
CA LEU A 30 15.62 19.30 -4.56
C LEU A 30 16.46 18.05 -4.89
N LEU A 31 17.73 18.21 -5.24
CA LEU A 31 18.63 17.09 -5.56
C LEU A 31 19.16 16.36 -4.31
N THR A 32 19.19 17.00 -3.14
CA THR A 32 19.67 16.37 -1.89
C THR A 32 18.58 15.61 -1.12
N ARG A 33 17.34 15.55 -1.61
CA ARG A 33 16.26 14.74 -1.00
C ARG A 33 16.27 13.31 -1.53
N ASP A 34 17.36 12.58 -1.27
CA ASP A 34 17.36 11.11 -1.39
C ASP A 34 17.61 10.49 -0.02
N GLY A 35 16.61 10.63 0.86
CA GLY A 35 16.55 9.90 2.11
C GLY A 35 16.05 8.49 1.82
N LYS A 36 16.97 7.57 1.47
CA LYS A 36 16.67 6.14 1.37
C LYS A 36 16.21 5.62 2.73
N ARG A 37 14.90 5.54 2.94
CA ARG A 37 14.32 4.78 4.05
C ARG A 37 14.61 3.32 3.77
N GLN A 38 15.59 2.76 4.47
CA GLN A 38 15.79 1.32 4.51
C GLN A 38 14.51 0.69 5.05
N THR A 39 13.90 -0.19 4.25
CA THR A 39 12.85 -1.07 4.75
C THR A 39 13.50 -2.12 5.66
N PRO A 40 12.82 -2.55 6.75
CA PRO A 40 13.34 -3.59 7.63
C PRO A 40 13.65 -4.85 6.83
N SER A 41 14.84 -5.42 7.04
CA SER A 41 15.19 -6.71 6.47
C SER A 41 14.40 -7.80 7.20
N TRP A 42 13.24 -8.18 6.66
CA TRP A 42 12.44 -9.31 7.16
C TRP A 42 13.12 -10.69 6.96
N GLY A 43 14.36 -10.71 6.48
CA GLY A 43 15.19 -11.90 6.37
C GLY A 43 16.17 -12.01 7.52
N ARG A 44 15.74 -12.61 8.64
CA ARG A 44 16.61 -13.50 9.43
C ARG A 44 15.75 -14.43 10.28
N HIS A 45 15.73 -15.69 9.88
CA HIS A 45 15.30 -16.79 10.72
C HIS A 45 16.35 -17.05 11.81
N HIS A 46 15.85 -17.36 13.02
CA HIS A 46 16.56 -17.87 14.18
C HIS A 46 17.60 -16.94 14.83
N GLU A 47 17.19 -16.27 15.89
CA GLU A 47 17.56 -16.62 17.28
C GLU A 47 16.96 -15.56 18.20
N SER A 48 16.11 -16.00 19.13
CA SER A 48 15.52 -15.13 20.15
C SER A 48 16.45 -15.11 21.36
N PRO A 49 16.99 -13.95 21.77
CA PRO A 49 17.59 -13.80 23.09
C PRO A 49 16.53 -13.25 24.04
N PHE A 50 16.09 -14.13 24.93
CA PHE A 50 15.33 -13.82 26.13
C PHE A 50 16.11 -12.86 27.04
N VAL A 51 15.54 -11.72 27.43
CA VAL A 51 15.71 -11.05 28.75
C VAL A 51 14.54 -10.05 28.98
N PRO A 52 14.25 -9.56 30.21
CA PRO A 52 13.24 -10.09 31.14
C PRO A 52 12.10 -9.09 31.46
N GLU A 53 11.07 -9.63 32.13
CA GLU A 53 10.11 -8.98 33.06
C GLU A 53 10.15 -7.46 33.26
N ASP A 54 9.02 -6.78 32.98
CA ASP A 54 8.31 -5.98 34.00
C ASP A 54 6.95 -5.49 33.47
N SER A 55 5.87 -6.11 33.95
CA SER A 55 4.63 -5.43 34.38
C SER A 55 3.58 -6.48 34.73
N HIS A 56 3.41 -6.68 36.04
CA HIS A 56 2.38 -7.49 36.66
C HIS A 56 0.97 -6.97 36.36
N GLU A 57 0.09 -7.84 35.87
CA GLU A 57 -1.32 -7.80 36.30
C GLU A 57 -1.80 -9.24 36.55
N SER A 58 -2.16 -9.47 37.81
CA SER A 58 -2.38 -10.76 38.45
C SER A 58 -3.70 -11.43 38.04
N ILE A 59 -3.62 -12.66 37.55
CA ILE A 59 -4.77 -13.58 37.49
C ILE A 59 -4.51 -14.74 38.49
N PRO A 60 -5.47 -15.08 39.37
CA PRO A 60 -5.25 -16.02 40.47
C PRO A 60 -4.92 -17.43 39.99
N ALA A 61 -3.93 -18.01 40.68
CA ALA A 61 -3.48 -19.38 40.57
C ALA A 61 -4.56 -20.35 41.02
N ASN A 62 -5.38 -20.84 40.09
CA ASN A 62 -5.91 -22.20 40.14
C ASN A 62 -6.53 -22.61 38.80
N SER A 63 -5.75 -23.26 37.95
CA SER A 63 -6.27 -24.27 37.03
C SER A 63 -5.11 -25.17 36.63
N LYS A 64 -5.11 -26.40 37.17
CA LYS A 64 -4.33 -27.50 36.63
C LYS A 64 -4.62 -27.59 35.14
N ALA A 65 -3.68 -27.16 34.31
CA ALA A 65 -3.71 -27.41 32.88
C ALA A 65 -3.53 -28.92 32.67
N VAL A 66 -4.64 -29.62 32.48
CA VAL A 66 -4.63 -30.97 31.90
C VAL A 66 -4.19 -30.78 30.46
N ALA A 67 -2.91 -31.06 30.19
CA ALA A 67 -2.38 -31.14 28.84
C ALA A 67 -3.10 -32.28 28.11
N LEU A 68 -4.14 -31.95 27.34
CA LEU A 68 -4.66 -32.86 26.34
C LEU A 68 -3.65 -32.89 25.19
N PRO A 69 -3.07 -34.05 24.84
CA PRO A 69 -2.22 -34.12 23.66
C PRO A 69 -3.11 -33.81 22.45
N LEU A 70 -2.77 -32.73 21.73
CA LEU A 70 -3.29 -32.52 20.38
C LEU A 70 -2.85 -33.73 19.56
N LYS A 71 -3.77 -34.67 19.37
CA LYS A 71 -3.65 -35.76 18.41
C LYS A 71 -3.55 -35.07 17.05
N VAL A 72 -2.32 -34.91 16.56
CA VAL A 72 -2.05 -34.54 15.17
C VAL A 72 -2.74 -35.62 14.34
N ARG A 73 -3.96 -35.34 13.91
CA ARG A 73 -4.72 -36.22 13.04
C ARG A 73 -3.93 -36.31 11.75
N ASP A 74 -3.55 -37.54 11.43
CA ASP A 74 -2.96 -38.04 10.20
C ASP A 74 -2.74 -36.97 9.15
N LEU A 75 -1.48 -36.58 8.99
CA LEU A 75 -1.02 -35.84 7.83
C LEU A 75 -1.33 -36.71 6.61
N VAL A 76 -2.50 -36.50 6.02
CA VAL A 76 -2.90 -37.13 4.77
C VAL A 76 -1.79 -36.84 3.78
N SER A 77 -1.11 -37.90 3.34
CA SER A 77 -0.17 -37.86 2.25
C SER A 77 -0.89 -37.29 1.04
N ILE A 78 -0.60 -36.03 0.73
CA ILE A 78 -1.12 -35.38 -0.47
C ILE A 78 -0.55 -36.19 -1.64
N PRO A 79 -1.40 -36.78 -2.50
CA PRO A 79 -0.91 -37.53 -3.64
C PRO A 79 0.01 -36.63 -4.47
N ASN A 80 1.10 -37.22 -4.97
CA ASN A 80 2.10 -36.59 -5.82
C ASN A 80 1.51 -36.24 -7.21
N GLY A 81 0.39 -35.52 -7.25
CA GLY A 81 0.07 -34.63 -8.35
C GLY A 81 0.99 -33.43 -8.23
N GLU A 82 1.46 -32.90 -9.36
CA GLU A 82 2.30 -31.70 -9.37
C GLU A 82 1.73 -30.67 -8.38
N ALA A 83 2.52 -30.32 -7.36
CA ALA A 83 2.10 -29.41 -6.32
C ALA A 83 1.91 -28.01 -6.94
N SER A 84 0.75 -27.78 -7.55
CA SER A 84 0.33 -26.46 -7.97
C SER A 84 0.17 -25.63 -6.71
N GLY A 85 1.16 -24.78 -6.42
CA GLY A 85 1.16 -23.95 -5.23
C GLY A 85 -0.05 -23.04 -5.19
N LEU A 86 -0.63 -22.84 -4.01
CA LEU A 86 -1.70 -21.87 -3.79
C LEU A 86 -1.14 -20.45 -3.90
N ARG A 87 -1.75 -19.60 -4.74
CA ARG A 87 -1.35 -18.19 -4.86
C ARG A 87 -2.31 -17.28 -4.09
N PHE A 88 -1.77 -16.52 -3.14
CA PHE A 88 -2.52 -15.55 -2.35
C PHE A 88 -2.03 -14.13 -2.62
N ILE A 89 -2.95 -13.17 -2.76
CA ILE A 89 -2.65 -11.75 -2.86
C ILE A 89 -3.44 -10.99 -1.80
N CYS A 90 -2.74 -10.19 -0.98
CA CYS A 90 -3.32 -9.09 -0.22
C CYS A 90 -2.96 -7.79 -0.94
N TYR A 91 -3.95 -7.00 -1.32
CA TYR A 91 -3.72 -5.76 -2.05
C TYR A 91 -4.60 -4.64 -1.54
N ASN A 92 -3.95 -3.55 -1.11
CA ASN A 92 -4.63 -2.28 -0.89
C ASN A 92 -4.87 -1.63 -2.26
N VAL A 93 -6.13 -1.34 -2.57
CA VAL A 93 -6.52 -0.77 -3.87
C VAL A 93 -6.41 0.76 -3.92
N GLU A 94 -5.87 1.37 -2.85
CA GLU A 94 -5.65 2.80 -2.67
C GLU A 94 -6.95 3.60 -2.90
N ASN A 95 -7.89 3.42 -1.97
CA ASN A 95 -9.23 4.00 -1.97
C ASN A 95 -10.03 3.70 -3.25
N TRP A 96 -10.71 2.54 -3.29
CA TRP A 96 -11.73 2.30 -4.32
C TRP A 96 -12.99 3.12 -4.06
N LEU A 97 -13.27 3.43 -2.80
CA LEU A 97 -14.42 4.21 -2.38
C LEU A 97 -14.49 5.59 -3.03
N SER A 98 -15.71 6.11 -3.14
CA SER A 98 -15.92 7.52 -3.44
C SER A 98 -15.43 8.39 -2.29
N MET A 99 -14.68 9.43 -2.64
CA MET A 99 -14.14 10.40 -1.69
C MET A 99 -13.83 11.70 -2.40
N ASP A 100 -13.50 12.75 -1.64
CA ASP A 100 -13.03 13.99 -2.23
C ASP A 100 -11.65 13.76 -2.87
N ARG A 101 -11.51 14.13 -4.15
CA ARG A 101 -10.29 13.90 -4.94
C ARG A 101 -9.85 15.17 -5.64
N TYR A 102 -8.56 15.26 -5.90
CA TYR A 102 -7.99 16.32 -6.73
C TYR A 102 -7.56 15.73 -8.07
N VAL A 103 -8.29 16.05 -9.13
CA VAL A 103 -8.09 15.53 -10.49
C VAL A 103 -8.01 16.72 -11.45
N ASP A 104 -7.01 16.75 -12.33
CA ASP A 104 -6.82 17.82 -13.32
C ASP A 104 -6.93 19.24 -12.73
N GLN A 105 -6.24 19.45 -11.61
CA GLN A 105 -6.22 20.71 -10.84
C GLN A 105 -7.56 21.14 -10.23
N LYS A 106 -8.55 20.23 -10.17
CA LYS A 106 -9.88 20.48 -9.60
C LYS A 106 -10.17 19.55 -8.44
N SER A 107 -10.75 20.10 -7.38
CA SER A 107 -11.33 19.31 -6.29
C SER A 107 -12.70 18.80 -6.72
N LEU A 108 -12.86 17.49 -6.80
CA LEU A 108 -14.10 16.79 -7.07
C LEU A 108 -14.60 16.19 -5.76
N LYS A 109 -15.83 16.52 -5.37
CA LYS A 109 -16.45 15.99 -4.16
C LYS A 109 -17.05 14.63 -4.43
N ASP A 110 -16.91 13.70 -3.49
CA ASP A 110 -17.51 12.35 -3.57
C ASP A 110 -17.24 11.64 -4.92
N ALA A 111 -16.01 11.79 -5.41
CA ALA A 111 -15.61 11.29 -6.71
C ALA A 111 -15.12 9.84 -6.61
N PRO A 112 -15.52 8.96 -7.56
CA PRO A 112 -15.00 7.61 -7.62
C PRO A 112 -13.51 7.61 -7.96
N LYS A 113 -12.85 6.47 -7.72
CA LYS A 113 -11.49 6.26 -8.22
C LYS A 113 -11.45 6.44 -9.75
N PRO A 114 -10.46 7.17 -10.32
CA PRO A 114 -10.37 7.36 -11.76
C PRO A 114 -10.39 6.04 -12.54
N GLU A 115 -11.06 6.01 -13.69
CA GLU A 115 -11.28 4.78 -14.46
C GLU A 115 -9.96 4.11 -14.89
N SER A 116 -8.95 4.90 -15.26
CA SER A 116 -7.61 4.40 -15.60
C SER A 116 -6.98 3.62 -14.45
N GLU A 117 -7.12 4.11 -13.22
CA GLU A 117 -6.59 3.43 -12.04
C GLU A 117 -7.44 2.21 -11.67
N ARG A 118 -8.77 2.29 -11.77
CA ARG A 118 -9.64 1.11 -11.58
C ARG A 118 -9.25 -0.01 -12.54
N GLN A 119 -9.03 0.32 -13.81
CA GLN A 119 -8.58 -0.64 -14.81
C GLN A 119 -7.19 -1.20 -14.50
N ALA A 120 -6.27 -0.37 -13.99
CA ALA A 120 -4.95 -0.83 -13.58
C ALA A 120 -5.03 -1.88 -12.46
N VAL A 121 -5.83 -1.65 -11.42
CA VAL A 121 -6.05 -2.62 -10.34
C VAL A 121 -6.57 -3.95 -10.89
N ILE A 122 -7.61 -3.91 -11.73
CA ILE A 122 -8.18 -5.12 -12.34
C ILE A 122 -7.15 -5.85 -13.19
N SER A 123 -6.33 -5.12 -13.96
CA SER A 123 -5.29 -5.70 -14.80
C SER A 123 -4.20 -6.41 -13.99
N ILE A 124 -3.80 -5.83 -12.85
CA ILE A 124 -2.80 -6.43 -11.94
C ILE A 124 -3.37 -7.74 -11.38
N LEU A 125 -4.57 -7.70 -10.81
CA LEU A 125 -5.19 -8.88 -10.21
C LEU A 125 -5.42 -10.01 -11.24
N ALA A 126 -5.94 -9.66 -12.42
CA ALA A 126 -6.17 -10.64 -13.50
C ALA A 126 -4.85 -11.25 -14.02
N ARG A 127 -3.80 -10.45 -14.19
CA ARG A 127 -2.49 -10.90 -14.67
C ARG A 127 -1.86 -11.94 -13.75
N HIS A 128 -1.99 -11.76 -12.44
CA HIS A 128 -1.38 -12.66 -11.47
C HIS A 128 -2.21 -13.93 -11.20
N ALA A 129 -3.48 -13.93 -11.60
CA ALA A 129 -4.40 -15.05 -11.45
C ALA A 129 -4.27 -15.79 -10.09
N PRO A 130 -4.43 -15.06 -8.96
CA PRO A 130 -4.37 -15.67 -7.63
C PRO A 130 -5.49 -16.70 -7.43
N ASP A 131 -5.38 -17.53 -6.41
CA ASP A 131 -6.48 -18.41 -6.02
C ASP A 131 -7.34 -17.77 -4.93
N VAL A 132 -6.73 -16.91 -4.11
CA VAL A 132 -7.40 -16.17 -3.03
C VAL A 132 -6.91 -14.72 -3.02
N ILE A 133 -7.85 -13.77 -2.88
CA ILE A 133 -7.57 -12.34 -2.82
C ILE A 133 -8.15 -11.75 -1.54
N GLY A 134 -7.31 -11.06 -0.77
CA GLY A 134 -7.72 -10.10 0.25
C GLY A 134 -7.57 -8.67 -0.28
N LEU A 135 -8.63 -7.86 -0.15
CA LEU A 135 -8.61 -6.45 -0.56
C LEU A 135 -8.92 -5.55 0.65
N SER A 136 -8.24 -4.42 0.73
CA SER A 136 -8.47 -3.35 1.70
C SER A 136 -8.75 -2.02 1.00
N GLU A 137 -9.30 -1.05 1.73
CA GLU A 137 -9.76 0.26 1.19
C GLU A 137 -10.82 0.15 0.09
N ILE A 138 -11.70 -0.85 0.25
CA ILE A 138 -12.98 -0.92 -0.43
C ILE A 138 -14.01 -0.18 0.43
N GLY A 139 -14.88 0.61 -0.19
CA GLY A 139 -15.93 1.33 0.50
C GLY A 139 -17.14 0.46 0.80
N GLN A 140 -18.20 0.68 0.04
CA GLN A 140 -19.48 0.03 0.25
C GLN A 140 -19.54 -1.36 -0.40
N PRO A 141 -20.50 -2.22 -0.03
CA PRO A 141 -20.68 -3.52 -0.67
C PRO A 141 -20.85 -3.46 -2.20
N ALA A 142 -21.41 -2.35 -2.72
CA ALA A 142 -21.52 -2.10 -4.15
C ALA A 142 -20.15 -2.00 -4.85
N ASP A 143 -19.15 -1.41 -4.18
CA ASP A 143 -17.78 -1.29 -4.70
C ASP A 143 -17.14 -2.68 -4.85
N LEU A 144 -17.34 -3.55 -3.86
CA LEU A 144 -16.88 -4.93 -3.94
C LEU A 144 -17.57 -5.68 -5.08
N ALA A 145 -18.88 -5.50 -5.24
CA ALA A 145 -19.64 -6.13 -6.32
C ALA A 145 -19.15 -5.67 -7.70
N GLU A 146 -18.82 -4.38 -7.85
CA GLU A 146 -18.21 -3.83 -9.06
C GLU A 146 -16.85 -4.49 -9.36
N ILE A 147 -15.95 -4.57 -8.38
CA ILE A 147 -14.64 -5.22 -8.53
C ILE A 147 -14.84 -6.68 -8.98
N GLN A 148 -15.74 -7.41 -8.33
CA GLN A 148 -16.05 -8.80 -8.68
C GLN A 148 -16.57 -8.92 -10.12
N GLN A 149 -17.46 -8.04 -10.55
CA GLN A 149 -17.98 -8.03 -11.92
C GLN A 149 -16.87 -7.74 -12.94
N ARG A 150 -16.01 -6.75 -12.66
CA ARG A 150 -14.88 -6.41 -13.54
C ARG A 150 -13.87 -7.54 -13.64
N LEU A 151 -13.59 -8.24 -12.53
CA LEU A 151 -12.72 -9.43 -12.53
C LEU A 151 -13.33 -10.59 -13.32
N LYS A 152 -14.64 -10.88 -13.19
CA LYS A 152 -15.32 -11.89 -14.02
C LYS A 152 -15.15 -11.61 -15.52
N ASN A 153 -15.22 -10.34 -15.91
CA ASN A 153 -15.11 -9.94 -17.31
C ASN A 153 -13.65 -9.99 -17.82
N SER A 154 -12.66 -9.79 -16.94
CA SER A 154 -11.25 -9.66 -17.31
C SER A 154 -10.43 -10.93 -17.10
N TRP A 155 -10.95 -11.88 -16.31
CA TRP A 155 -10.26 -13.10 -15.92
C TRP A 155 -11.21 -14.30 -15.98
N SER A 156 -11.00 -15.13 -17.00
CA SER A 156 -11.87 -16.26 -17.37
C SER A 156 -12.06 -17.32 -16.29
N ARG A 157 -11.11 -17.48 -15.35
CA ARG A 157 -11.18 -18.45 -14.24
C ARG A 157 -11.72 -17.83 -12.95
N PHE A 158 -11.98 -16.53 -12.93
CA PHE A 158 -12.49 -15.89 -11.73
C PHE A 158 -13.90 -16.38 -11.41
N SER A 159 -14.05 -17.02 -10.26
CA SER A 159 -15.33 -17.52 -9.74
C SER A 159 -15.49 -17.07 -8.30
N LEU A 160 -16.73 -16.73 -7.92
CA LEU A 160 -17.06 -16.47 -6.53
C LEU A 160 -17.25 -17.82 -5.84
N LEU A 161 -16.37 -18.16 -4.90
CA LEU A 161 -16.71 -19.24 -3.98
C LEU A 161 -17.82 -18.71 -3.06
N PRO A 162 -18.99 -19.37 -3.02
CA PRO A 162 -20.00 -19.01 -2.04
C PRO A 162 -19.39 -19.21 -0.66
N LEU A 163 -19.24 -18.11 0.08
CA LEU A 163 -18.90 -18.19 1.49
C LEU A 163 -20.13 -18.77 2.18
N HIS A 164 -20.20 -20.10 2.30
CA HIS A 164 -21.19 -20.75 3.16
C HIS A 164 -20.92 -20.25 4.57
N ARG A 165 -21.68 -19.24 5.01
CA ARG A 165 -21.71 -18.78 6.39
C ARG A 165 -22.07 -19.99 7.26
N ARG A 166 -21.06 -20.57 7.92
CA ARG A 166 -21.23 -21.27 9.18
C ARG A 166 -20.49 -20.44 10.22
N PHE A 167 -21.22 -19.51 10.80
CA PHE A 167 -20.97 -19.01 12.14
C PHE A 167 -22.28 -19.19 12.90
#